data_AF-A0A0F3PGK7-F1
#
_entry.id   AF-A0A0F3PGK7-F1
#
_cell.length_a   1.000
_cell.length_b   1.000
_cell.length_c   1.000
_cell.angle_alpha   90.00
_cell.angle_beta   90.00
_cell.angle_gamma   90.00
#
_symmetry.space_group_name_H-M   'P 1'
#
loop_
_entity.id
_entity.type
_entity.pdbx_description
1 polymer ?
#
loop_
_entity_poly.entity_id
_entity_poly.type
_entity_poly.pdbx_seq_one_letter_code
_entity_poly.pdbx_strand_id
1 'polypeptide(L)'
;MKKSNAKLEEALYSMEEGILNLRKQKASLEEIFTFLQDLSTATDKIISLDISNYRDWPEVKDFILKLGNNLSFKPQSIKIASSSQYSTEHEIKISEFVNEILSLRLKIGIDINNSTYIDDANYRKKFFRRI
;
A
#
# COMPACT_ATOMS: atom_id res chain seq x y z
N MET A 1 -9.88 -14.06 -14.46
CA MET A 1 -10.14 -12.65 -14.09
C MET A 1 -11.25 -12.49 -13.04
N LYS A 2 -12.40 -13.20 -13.09
CA LYS A 2 -13.51 -13.03 -12.12
C LYS A 2 -13.19 -13.24 -10.61
N LYS A 3 -12.16 -14.01 -10.22
CA LYS A 3 -11.87 -14.31 -8.81
C LYS A 3 -11.11 -13.21 -8.06
N SER A 4 -10.30 -12.40 -8.74
CA SER A 4 -9.54 -11.30 -8.10
C SER A 4 -10.47 -10.17 -7.68
N ASN A 5 -11.46 -9.85 -8.53
CA ASN A 5 -12.46 -8.82 -8.24
C ASN A 5 -13.30 -9.14 -7.01
N ALA A 6 -13.71 -10.40 -6.79
CA ALA A 6 -14.55 -10.76 -5.64
C ALA A 6 -13.90 -10.43 -4.27
N LYS A 7 -12.58 -10.57 -4.16
CA LYS A 7 -11.83 -10.25 -2.92
C LYS A 7 -11.65 -8.74 -2.72
N LEU A 8 -11.47 -8.01 -3.81
CA LEU A 8 -11.39 -6.56 -3.80
C LEU A 8 -12.77 -5.94 -3.51
N GLU A 9 -13.85 -6.53 -4.02
CA GLU A 9 -15.23 -6.20 -3.67
C GLU A 9 -15.51 -6.47 -2.19
N GLU A 10 -15.08 -7.61 -1.65
CA GLU A 10 -15.19 -7.90 -0.21
C GLU A 10 -14.46 -6.84 0.63
N ALA A 11 -13.25 -6.43 0.22
CA ALA A 11 -12.51 -5.36 0.87
C ALA A 11 -13.28 -4.02 0.85
N LEU A 12 -13.96 -3.74 -0.26
CA LEU A 12 -14.78 -2.56 -0.43
C LEU A 12 -16.03 -2.58 0.47
N TYR A 13 -16.72 -3.73 0.56
CA TYR A 13 -17.88 -3.88 1.45
C TYR A 13 -17.52 -3.84 2.93
N SER A 14 -16.28 -4.23 3.26
CA SER A 14 -15.75 -4.22 4.63
C SER A 14 -15.00 -2.92 4.96
N MET A 15 -15.15 -1.89 4.13
CA MET A 15 -14.47 -0.61 4.32
C MET A 15 -15.00 0.11 5.56
N GLU A 16 -14.09 0.56 6.41
CA GLU A 16 -14.38 1.35 7.62
C GLU A 16 -13.79 2.75 7.44
N GLU A 17 -14.57 3.78 7.80
CA GLU A 17 -14.13 5.18 7.79
C GLU A 17 -13.51 5.66 6.45
N GLY A 18 -13.95 5.08 5.33
CA GLY A 18 -13.43 5.39 4.00
C GLY A 18 -12.03 4.83 3.71
N ILE A 19 -11.54 3.90 4.53
CA ILE A 19 -10.23 3.26 4.37
C ILE A 19 -10.39 1.90 3.68
N LEU A 20 -9.96 1.83 2.41
CA LEU A 20 -9.91 0.56 1.69
C LEU A 20 -8.67 -0.24 2.13
N ASN A 21 -8.90 -1.27 2.95
CA ASN A 21 -7.84 -2.11 3.49
C ASN A 21 -7.47 -3.27 2.55
N LEU A 22 -6.30 -3.16 1.91
CA LEU A 22 -5.82 -4.13 0.92
C LEU A 22 -4.78 -5.11 1.49
N ARG A 23 -4.47 -5.03 2.80
CA ARG A 23 -3.41 -5.85 3.44
C ARG A 23 -3.63 -7.35 3.35
N LYS A 24 -4.89 -7.77 3.40
CA LYS A 24 -5.28 -9.20 3.37
C LYS A 24 -5.54 -9.68 1.95
N GLN A 25 -5.52 -8.76 0.99
CA GLN A 25 -5.78 -9.08 -0.40
C GLN A 25 -4.51 -9.58 -1.06
N LYS A 26 -4.63 -10.68 -1.81
CA LYS A 26 -3.53 -11.28 -2.58
C LYS A 26 -3.52 -10.76 -4.03
N ALA A 27 -4.08 -9.57 -4.25
CA ALA A 27 -4.11 -8.93 -5.56
C ALA A 27 -2.78 -8.21 -5.82
N SER A 28 -2.34 -8.15 -7.07
CA SER A 28 -1.23 -7.28 -7.45
C SER A 28 -1.64 -5.80 -7.43
N LEU A 29 -0.67 -4.89 -7.42
CA LEU A 29 -0.97 -3.45 -7.49
C LEU A 29 -1.63 -3.07 -8.83
N GLU A 30 -1.33 -3.79 -9.91
CA GLU A 30 -1.98 -3.59 -11.21
C GLU A 30 -3.46 -4.05 -11.20
N GLU A 31 -3.76 -5.18 -10.54
CA GLU A 31 -5.14 -5.64 -10.35
C GLU A 31 -5.94 -4.66 -9.51
N ILE A 32 -5.34 -4.13 -8.44
CA ILE A 32 -5.95 -3.08 -7.63
C ILE A 32 -6.20 -1.82 -8.45
N PHE A 33 -5.21 -1.38 -9.25
CA PHE A 33 -5.36 -0.19 -10.08
C PHE A 33 -6.51 -0.34 -11.08
N THR A 34 -6.58 -1.48 -11.77
CA THR A 34 -7.67 -1.79 -12.72
C THR A 34 -9.02 -1.80 -12.00
N PHE A 35 -9.10 -2.46 -10.84
CA PHE A 35 -10.32 -2.50 -10.02
C PHE A 35 -10.81 -1.12 -9.61
N LEU A 36 -9.90 -0.23 -9.20
CA LEU A 36 -10.23 1.15 -8.82
C LEU A 36 -10.71 2.01 -10.00
N GLN A 37 -10.36 1.65 -11.25
CA GLN A 37 -10.87 2.33 -12.44
C GLN A 37 -12.31 1.95 -12.77
N ASP A 38 -12.70 0.69 -12.51
CA ASP A 38 -14.03 0.17 -12.84
C ASP A 38 -15.13 0.64 -11.87
N LEU A 39 -14.76 1.20 -10.71
CA LEU A 39 -15.66 1.51 -9.58
C LEU A 39 -16.14 2.95 -9.55
N SER A 40 -16.74 3.45 -10.63
CA SER A 40 -17.19 4.85 -10.74
C SER A 40 -18.14 5.35 -9.62
N THR A 41 -18.77 4.46 -8.85
CA THR A 41 -19.68 4.81 -7.74
C THR A 41 -19.11 4.60 -6.35
N ALA A 42 -18.08 3.77 -6.20
CA ALA A 42 -17.50 3.45 -4.90
C ALA A 42 -16.23 4.28 -4.60
N THR A 43 -15.60 4.81 -5.65
CA THR A 43 -14.44 5.70 -5.60
C THR A 43 -14.65 6.89 -4.67
N ASP A 44 -15.83 7.52 -4.69
CA ASP A 44 -16.13 8.70 -3.88
C ASP A 44 -16.14 8.44 -2.37
N LYS A 45 -16.29 7.17 -1.98
CA LYS A 45 -16.27 6.75 -0.57
C LYS A 45 -14.88 6.36 -0.09
N ILE A 46 -13.96 6.09 -1.02
CA ILE A 46 -12.60 5.67 -0.69
C ILE A 46 -11.74 6.92 -0.49
N ILE A 47 -11.51 7.25 0.77
CA ILE A 47 -10.68 8.39 1.18
C ILE A 47 -9.21 7.97 1.27
N SER A 48 -8.95 6.76 1.77
CA SER A 48 -7.59 6.27 1.97
C SER A 48 -7.41 4.85 1.45
N LEU A 49 -6.21 4.56 0.92
CA LEU A 49 -5.78 3.20 0.59
C LEU A 49 -4.78 2.70 1.62
N ASP A 50 -4.96 1.48 2.11
CA ASP A 50 -3.97 0.79 2.94
C ASP A 50 -3.32 -0.36 2.15
N ILE A 51 -2.16 -0.05 1.56
CA ILE A 51 -1.29 -0.99 0.83
C ILE A 51 -0.08 -1.38 1.67
N SER A 52 -0.23 -1.36 2.99
CA SER A 52 0.90 -1.47 3.88
C SER A 52 1.47 -2.90 3.98
N ASN A 53 1.06 -3.86 3.16
CA ASN A 53 1.68 -5.20 3.02
C ASN A 53 2.59 -5.31 1.77
N TYR A 54 2.54 -4.35 0.84
CA TYR A 54 3.36 -4.37 -0.39
C TYR A 54 4.77 -3.86 -0.09
N ARG A 55 5.79 -4.57 -0.59
CA ARG A 55 7.20 -4.36 -0.24
C ARG A 55 8.12 -4.20 -1.45
N ASP A 56 7.61 -4.44 -2.65
CA ASP A 56 8.32 -4.11 -3.88
C ASP A 56 8.22 -2.58 -4.07
N TRP A 57 9.22 -1.87 -3.55
CA TRP A 57 9.17 -0.40 -3.53
C TRP A 57 9.13 0.26 -4.91
N PRO A 58 9.87 -0.24 -5.93
CA PRO A 58 9.65 0.19 -7.30
C PRO A 58 8.19 0.04 -7.75
N GLU A 59 7.56 -1.13 -7.52
CA GLU A 59 6.14 -1.34 -7.90
C GLU A 59 5.19 -0.40 -7.14
N VAL A 60 5.43 -0.20 -5.83
CA VAL A 60 4.66 0.73 -4.99
C VAL A 60 4.77 2.17 -5.51
N LYS A 61 5.98 2.61 -5.87
CA LYS A 61 6.22 3.93 -6.44
C LYS A 61 5.47 4.13 -7.74
N ASP A 62 5.55 3.16 -8.66
CA ASP A 62 4.87 3.21 -9.95
C ASP A 62 3.35 3.23 -9.78
N PHE A 63 2.81 2.42 -8.87
CA PHE A 63 1.39 2.43 -8.52
C PHE A 63 0.92 3.79 -8.00
N ILE A 64 1.66 4.39 -7.07
CA ILE A 64 1.35 5.71 -6.51
C ILE A 64 1.39 6.79 -7.61
N LEU A 65 2.37 6.74 -8.52
CA LEU A 65 2.45 7.66 -9.65
C LEU A 65 1.27 7.49 -10.62
N LYS A 66 0.90 6.25 -10.93
CA LYS A 66 -0.29 5.95 -11.76
C LYS A 66 -1.55 6.52 -11.14
N LEU A 67 -1.76 6.34 -9.83
CA LEU A 67 -2.88 6.95 -9.11
C LEU A 67 -2.83 8.48 -9.11
N GLY A 68 -1.66 9.07 -8.88
CA GLY A 68 -1.48 10.52 -8.87
C GLY A 68 -1.82 11.21 -10.19
N ASN A 69 -1.62 10.50 -11.31
CA ASN A 69 -1.95 10.96 -12.66
C ASN A 69 -3.36 10.55 -13.13
N ASN A 70 -4.11 9.79 -12.32
CA ASN A 70 -5.44 9.33 -12.68
C ASN A 70 -6.48 10.42 -12.39
N LEU A 71 -7.22 10.83 -13.42
CA LEU A 71 -8.27 11.85 -13.31
C LEU A 71 -9.60 11.29 -12.77
N SER A 72 -9.82 9.98 -12.89
CA SER A 72 -11.09 9.34 -12.53
C SER A 72 -11.18 8.96 -11.05
N PHE A 73 -10.05 8.69 -10.42
CA PHE A 73 -9.99 8.35 -9.00
C PHE A 73 -8.65 8.80 -8.41
N LYS A 74 -8.74 9.49 -7.27
CA LYS A 74 -7.58 9.94 -6.51
C LYS A 74 -7.89 9.90 -5.02
N PRO A 75 -7.26 9.00 -4.24
CA PRO A 75 -7.46 8.97 -2.80
C PRO A 75 -6.83 10.21 -2.15
N GLN A 76 -7.32 10.60 -0.98
CA GLN A 76 -6.72 11.66 -0.19
C GLN A 76 -5.41 11.21 0.45
N SER A 77 -5.34 9.95 0.88
CA SER A 77 -4.15 9.39 1.51
C SER A 77 -3.83 7.95 1.11
N ILE A 78 -2.55 7.59 1.20
CA ILE A 78 -2.07 6.21 1.03
C ILE A 78 -1.21 5.85 2.25
N LYS A 79 -1.49 4.69 2.83
CA LYS A 79 -0.68 4.11 3.90
C LYS A 79 0.25 3.03 3.34
N ILE A 80 1.55 3.25 3.52
CA ILE A 80 2.63 2.29 3.26
C ILE A 80 3.25 1.85 4.58
N ALA A 81 4.07 0.81 4.55
CA ALA A 81 4.81 0.42 5.75
C ALA A 81 6.18 -0.16 5.45
N SER A 82 7.17 0.34 6.17
CA SER A 82 8.57 -0.11 6.13
C SER A 82 8.90 -0.96 7.36
N SER A 83 9.76 -1.96 7.17
CA SER A 83 10.23 -2.86 8.23
C SER A 83 11.65 -2.49 8.66
N SER A 84 11.88 -2.46 9.98
CA SER A 84 13.17 -2.13 10.62
C SER A 84 13.98 -3.37 11.02
N GLN A 85 13.95 -4.42 10.20
CA GLN A 85 14.52 -5.73 10.55
C GLN A 85 15.67 -6.20 9.67
N TYR A 86 16.09 -5.37 8.71
CA TYR A 86 17.13 -5.75 7.77
C TYR A 86 18.51 -5.31 8.26
N SER A 87 19.59 -5.73 7.58
CA SER A 87 20.92 -5.19 7.90
C SER A 87 20.95 -3.68 7.64
N THR A 88 21.88 -2.95 8.27
CA THR A 88 22.00 -1.48 8.12
C THR A 88 22.02 -1.05 6.65
N GLU A 89 22.72 -1.79 5.77
CA GLU A 89 22.73 -1.51 4.32
C GLU A 89 21.37 -1.67 3.65
N HIS A 90 20.60 -2.68 4.05
CA HIS A 90 19.25 -2.90 3.52
C HIS A 90 18.26 -1.88 4.08
N GLU A 91 18.43 -1.45 5.34
CA GLU A 91 17.65 -0.36 5.92
C GLU A 91 17.91 0.97 5.23
N ILE A 92 19.17 1.26 4.86
CA ILE A 92 19.53 2.44 4.06
C ILE A 92 18.81 2.40 2.70
N LYS A 93 18.90 1.28 1.97
CA LYS A 93 18.24 1.13 0.66
C LYS A 93 16.72 1.26 0.75
N ILE A 94 16.09 0.63 1.74
CA ILE A 94 14.65 0.75 1.97
C ILE A 94 14.30 2.21 2.31
N SER A 95 15.11 2.87 3.14
CA SER A 95 14.90 4.28 3.48
C SER A 95 14.99 5.19 2.27
N GLU A 96 15.92 4.95 1.34
CA GLU A 96 16.01 5.71 0.09
C GLU A 96 14.70 5.62 -0.71
N PHE A 97 14.21 4.40 -0.97
CA PHE A 97 12.96 4.20 -1.68
C PHE A 97 11.75 4.80 -0.97
N VAL A 98 11.65 4.63 0.36
CA VAL A 98 10.55 5.18 1.14
C VAL A 98 10.59 6.71 1.12
N ASN A 99 11.78 7.32 1.25
CA ASN A 99 11.94 8.77 1.18
C ASN A 99 11.57 9.30 -0.22
N GLU A 100 11.94 8.60 -1.29
CA GLU A 100 11.51 8.94 -2.64
C GLU A 100 9.97 8.90 -2.75
N ILE A 101 9.32 7.84 -2.25
CA ILE A 101 7.87 7.73 -2.26
C ILE A 101 7.22 8.87 -1.45
N LEU A 102 7.72 9.15 -0.25
CA LEU A 102 7.21 10.25 0.59
C LEU A 102 7.37 11.62 -0.09
N SER A 103 8.44 11.81 -0.88
CA SER A 103 8.65 13.05 -1.64
C SER A 103 7.59 13.29 -2.72
N LEU A 104 6.92 12.22 -3.19
CA LEU A 104 5.87 12.32 -4.20
C LEU A 104 4.64 13.07 -3.70
N ARG A 105 4.38 13.10 -2.38
CA ARG A 105 3.16 13.65 -1.78
C ARG A 105 2.80 15.05 -2.29
N LEU A 106 3.80 15.92 -2.41
CA LEU A 106 3.64 17.30 -2.85
C LEU A 106 3.35 17.41 -4.34
N LYS A 107 3.94 16.51 -5.14
CA LYS A 107 3.80 16.50 -6.59
C LYS A 107 2.44 15.94 -7.01
N ILE A 108 2.01 14.87 -6.37
CA ILE A 108 0.78 14.17 -6.75
C ILE A 108 -0.42 14.63 -5.95
N GLY A 109 -0.27 15.39 -4.86
CA GLY A 109 -1.39 15.86 -4.03
C GLY A 109 -2.17 14.73 -3.36
N ILE A 110 -1.47 13.67 -2.97
CA ILE A 110 -1.97 12.56 -2.17
C ILE A 110 -1.08 12.51 -0.93
N ASP A 111 -1.66 12.51 0.26
CA ASP A 111 -0.88 12.33 1.48
C ASP A 111 -0.34 10.91 1.58
N ILE A 112 0.90 10.74 2.01
CA ILE A 112 1.54 9.42 2.09
C ILE A 112 2.05 9.20 3.50
N ASN A 113 1.42 8.26 4.19
CA ASN A 113 1.72 7.91 5.56
C ASN A 113 2.52 6.61 5.60
N ASN A 114 3.73 6.65 6.15
CA ASN A 114 4.54 5.47 6.39
C ASN A 114 4.41 5.05 7.85
N SER A 115 3.85 3.87 8.11
CA SER A 115 3.96 3.24 9.43
C SER A 115 5.19 2.35 9.49
N THR A 116 6.07 2.59 10.45
CA THR A 116 7.13 1.63 10.79
C THR A 116 6.53 0.55 11.66
N TYR A 117 6.70 -0.71 11.30
CA TYR A 117 6.29 -1.83 12.15
C TYR A 117 7.38 -2.89 12.21
N ILE A 118 7.41 -3.60 13.33
CA ILE A 118 8.26 -4.75 13.54
C ILE A 118 7.51 -5.95 12.95
N ASP A 119 8.06 -6.59 11.92
CA ASP A 119 7.51 -7.83 11.38
C ASP A 119 7.62 -8.96 12.42
N ASP A 120 6.54 -9.18 13.16
CA ASP A 120 6.46 -10.14 14.27
C ASP A 120 6.87 -11.56 13.84
N ALA A 121 6.67 -11.92 12.57
CA ALA A 121 7.03 -13.22 12.03
C ALA A 121 8.54 -13.46 12.02
N ASN A 122 9.34 -12.42 11.76
CA ASN A 122 10.80 -12.49 11.76
C ASN A 122 11.39 -12.21 13.16
N TYR A 123 10.73 -11.39 13.99
CA TYR A 123 11.12 -11.22 15.39
C TYR A 123 11.02 -12.55 16.16
N ARG A 124 9.91 -13.29 16.00
CA ARG A 124 9.76 -14.64 16.57
C ARG A 124 10.86 -15.58 16.09
N LYS A 125 11.19 -15.63 14.80
CA LYS A 125 12.29 -16.48 14.28
C LYS A 125 13.65 -16.13 14.88
N LYS A 126 13.94 -14.85 15.13
CA LYS A 126 15.20 -14.40 15.74
C LYS A 126 15.26 -14.71 17.25
N PHE A 127 14.12 -14.64 17.93
CA PHE A 127 13.98 -14.95 19.34
C PHE A 127 14.07 -16.46 19.62
N PHE A 128 13.39 -17.30 18.81
CA PHE A 128 13.45 -18.77 18.93
C PHE A 128 14.78 -19.40 18.46
N ARG A 129 15.66 -18.67 17.78
CA ARG A 129 17.04 -19.12 17.47
C ARG A 129 18.06 -18.81 18.58
N ARG A 130 17.64 -18.10 19.62
CA ARG A 130 18.51 -17.66 20.73
C ARG A 130 18.17 -18.33 22.08
N ILE A 131 17.26 -19.31 22.08
CA ILE A 131 16.93 -20.19 23.21
C ILE A 131 17.30 -21.60 22.78
#